data_AF-A0A441XPU4-F1
#
_entry.id   AF-A0A441XPU4-F1
#
_cell.length_a   1.000
_cell.length_b   1.000
_cell.length_c   1.000
_cell.angle_alpha   90.00
_cell.angle_beta   90.00
_cell.angle_gamma   90.00
#
_symmetry.space_group_name_H-M   'P 1'
#
loop_
_entity.id
_entity.type
_entity.pdbx_description
1 polymer ?
#
loop_
_entity_poly.entity_id
_entity_poly.type
_entity_poly.pdbx_seq_one_letter_code
_entity_poly.pdbx_strand_id
1 'polypeptide(L)'
;RRRSGSAMVDAFPADSLGEPSAAKADISQSQEEFAALARHLESLAAALSDAADDAPDGITEAMRMKPGMAMGSSLLGKRAGGAADSDPSKIPAEHVFHLMLQNCTNCHAKFREKRQ
;
A
#
# COMPACT_ATOMS: atom_id res chain seq x y z
N ARG A 1 4.47 3.95 -9.96
CA ARG A 1 3.89 5.23 -10.41
C ARG A 1 2.70 5.07 -11.36
N ARG A 2 2.81 4.41 -12.53
CA ARG A 2 1.64 4.24 -13.45
C ARG A 2 0.50 3.34 -12.92
N ARG A 3 0.73 2.59 -11.84
CA ARG A 3 -0.18 1.58 -11.27
C ARG A 3 -0.43 1.83 -9.78
N SER A 4 -0.31 3.08 -9.36
CA SER A 4 -0.40 3.55 -7.97
C SER A 4 -0.84 5.01 -7.96
N GLY A 5 -1.08 5.60 -6.79
CA GLY A 5 -1.35 7.03 -6.65
C GLY A 5 -2.55 7.51 -7.49
N SER A 6 -2.45 8.73 -8.03
CA SER A 6 -3.53 9.32 -8.83
C SER A 6 -3.84 8.50 -10.09
N ALA A 7 -2.85 7.92 -10.75
CA ALA A 7 -3.06 7.09 -11.93
C ALA A 7 -3.94 5.86 -11.63
N MET A 8 -3.88 5.32 -10.41
CA MET A 8 -4.79 4.27 -9.96
C MET A 8 -6.19 4.83 -9.69
N VAL A 9 -6.31 6.00 -9.06
CA VAL A 9 -7.60 6.65 -8.79
C VAL A 9 -8.35 6.94 -10.09
N ASP A 10 -7.65 7.51 -11.07
CA ASP A 10 -8.21 7.87 -12.38
C ASP A 10 -8.69 6.65 -13.19
N ALA A 11 -8.20 5.45 -12.85
CA ALA A 11 -8.60 4.21 -13.50
C ALA A 11 -9.94 3.64 -12.98
N PHE A 12 -10.54 4.23 -11.94
CA PHE A 12 -11.81 3.78 -11.36
C PHE A 12 -12.90 4.86 -11.36
N PRO A 13 -13.33 5.38 -12.53
CA PRO A 13 -14.52 6.21 -12.63
C PRO A 13 -15.79 5.42 -12.26
N ALA A 14 -16.90 6.11 -11.96
CA ALA A 14 -18.12 5.49 -11.45
C ALA A 14 -18.72 4.39 -12.34
N ASP A 15 -18.55 4.50 -13.66
CA ASP A 15 -19.00 3.55 -14.69
C ASP A 15 -18.08 2.33 -14.84
N SER A 16 -16.93 2.30 -14.18
CA SER A 16 -15.99 1.17 -14.16
C SER A 16 -16.17 0.20 -12.98
N LEU A 17 -17.12 0.48 -12.09
CA LEU A 17 -17.37 -0.27 -10.86
C LEU A 17 -18.40 -1.39 -11.09
N GLY A 18 -18.26 -2.49 -10.34
CA GLY A 18 -19.09 -3.68 -10.52
C GLY A 18 -18.69 -4.51 -11.76
N GLU A 19 -19.47 -5.55 -12.07
CA GLU A 19 -19.16 -6.47 -13.18
C GLU A 19 -18.96 -5.73 -14.52
N PRO A 20 -17.94 -6.09 -15.32
CA PRO A 20 -17.05 -7.25 -15.16
C PRO A 20 -15.87 -7.02 -14.19
N SER A 21 -15.68 -5.78 -13.73
CA SER A 21 -14.63 -5.44 -12.76
C SER A 21 -14.93 -6.04 -11.38
N ALA A 22 -13.89 -6.40 -10.63
CA ALA A 22 -14.03 -6.75 -9.21
C ALA A 22 -14.01 -5.52 -8.30
N ALA A 23 -13.99 -4.31 -8.86
CA ALA A 23 -14.03 -3.06 -8.10
C ALA A 23 -15.42 -2.86 -7.49
N LYS A 24 -15.48 -2.73 -6.16
CA LYS A 24 -16.75 -2.53 -5.45
C LYS A 24 -17.27 -1.11 -5.68
N ALA A 25 -18.60 -0.95 -5.70
CA ALA A 25 -19.24 0.37 -5.71
C ALA A 25 -18.85 1.24 -4.51
N ASP A 26 -18.38 0.62 -3.41
CA ASP A 26 -17.85 1.30 -2.22
C ASP A 26 -16.73 2.32 -2.53
N ILE A 27 -15.99 2.14 -3.63
CA ILE A 27 -15.00 3.13 -4.10
C ILE A 27 -15.65 4.50 -4.29
N SER A 28 -16.86 4.56 -4.88
CA SER A 28 -17.58 5.82 -5.10
C SER A 28 -18.03 6.50 -3.80
N GLN A 29 -18.31 5.72 -2.76
CA GLN A 29 -18.77 6.19 -1.46
C GLN A 29 -17.60 6.58 -0.52
N SER A 30 -16.40 6.03 -0.76
CA SER A 30 -15.21 6.24 0.06
C SER A 30 -14.00 6.64 -0.80
N GLN A 31 -14.20 7.56 -1.75
CA GLN A 31 -13.16 7.97 -2.72
C GLN A 31 -11.88 8.48 -2.05
N GLU A 32 -12.01 9.30 -1.00
CA GLU A 32 -10.85 9.86 -0.30
C GLU A 32 -9.99 8.77 0.35
N GLU A 33 -10.61 7.75 0.93
CA GLU A 33 -9.92 6.62 1.56
C GLU A 33 -9.26 5.72 0.52
N PHE A 34 -9.95 5.44 -0.58
CA PHE A 34 -9.38 4.72 -1.72
C PHE A 34 -8.15 5.46 -2.27
N ALA A 35 -8.28 6.77 -2.48
CA ALA A 35 -7.20 7.61 -2.96
C ALA A 35 -6.04 7.70 -1.96
N ALA A 36 -6.31 7.72 -0.65
CA ALA A 36 -5.27 7.67 0.37
C ALA A 36 -4.48 6.35 0.33
N LEU A 37 -5.16 5.21 0.22
CA LEU A 37 -4.51 3.90 0.07
C LEU A 37 -3.72 3.80 -1.25
N ALA A 38 -4.21 4.40 -2.34
CA ALA A 38 -3.51 4.43 -3.62
C ALA A 38 -2.24 5.28 -3.55
N ARG A 39 -2.28 6.46 -2.91
CA ARG A 39 -1.09 7.31 -2.69
C ARG A 39 -0.09 6.66 -1.73
N HIS A 40 -0.57 6.02 -0.68
CA HIS A 40 0.30 5.28 0.24
C HIS A 40 0.97 4.08 -0.45
N LEU A 41 0.26 3.37 -1.32
CA LEU A 41 0.87 2.34 -2.18
C LEU A 41 1.98 2.93 -3.03
N GLU A 42 1.79 4.13 -3.59
CA GLU A 42 2.80 4.79 -4.41
C GLU A 42 4.06 5.14 -3.61
N SER A 43 3.92 5.71 -2.41
CA SER A 43 5.07 6.07 -1.57
C SER A 43 5.87 4.84 -1.14
N LEU A 44 5.18 3.76 -0.75
CA LEU A 44 5.82 2.50 -0.39
C LEU A 44 6.52 1.86 -1.58
N ALA A 45 5.86 1.81 -2.75
CA ALA A 45 6.43 1.25 -3.96
C ALA A 45 7.63 2.07 -4.48
N ALA A 46 7.59 3.39 -4.35
CA ALA A 46 8.71 4.26 -4.71
C ALA A 46 9.94 3.97 -3.83
N ALA A 47 9.78 4.00 -2.50
CA ALA A 47 10.89 3.73 -1.59
C ALA A 47 11.47 2.31 -1.77
N LEU A 48 10.60 1.31 -2.01
CA LEU A 48 11.07 -0.05 -2.29
C LEU A 48 11.81 -0.15 -3.63
N SER A 49 11.38 0.57 -4.65
CA SER A 49 12.06 0.65 -5.94
C SER A 49 13.42 1.31 -5.82
N ASP A 50 13.49 2.46 -5.14
CA ASP A 50 14.74 3.20 -4.94
C ASP A 50 15.76 2.33 -4.19
N ALA A 51 15.33 1.62 -3.13
CA ALA A 51 16.19 0.70 -2.39
C ALA A 51 16.66 -0.50 -3.24
N ALA A 52 15.88 -0.93 -4.23
CA ALA A 52 16.27 -2.00 -5.14
C ALA A 52 17.28 -1.50 -6.20
N ASP A 53 17.09 -0.28 -6.71
CA ASP A 53 18.01 0.37 -7.65
C ASP A 53 19.39 0.60 -7.02
N ASP A 54 19.43 0.91 -5.72
CA ASP A 54 20.67 1.09 -4.94
C ASP A 54 21.34 -0.25 -4.53
N ALA A 55 20.71 -1.39 -4.77
CA ALA A 55 21.18 -2.72 -4.38
C ALA A 55 21.12 -3.74 -5.54
N PRO A 56 21.84 -3.49 -6.65
CA PRO A 56 21.72 -4.27 -7.88
C PRO A 56 22.15 -5.74 -7.72
N ASP A 57 23.05 -6.02 -6.77
CA ASP A 57 23.59 -7.36 -6.51
C ASP A 57 22.73 -8.19 -5.53
N GLY A 58 21.62 -7.62 -5.04
CA GLY A 58 20.66 -8.29 -4.16
C GLY A 58 20.50 -7.62 -2.79
N ILE A 59 19.69 -8.25 -1.95
CA ILE A 59 19.27 -7.69 -0.65
C ILE A 59 20.47 -7.60 0.31
N THR A 60 20.77 -6.37 0.74
CA THR A 60 21.83 -6.07 1.71
C THR A 60 21.35 -6.22 3.16
N GLU A 61 22.28 -6.28 4.12
CA GLU A 61 21.92 -6.31 5.55
C GLU A 61 21.14 -5.07 6.02
N ALA A 62 21.40 -3.90 5.43
CA ALA A 62 20.69 -2.66 5.77
C ALA A 62 19.21 -2.70 5.33
N MET A 63 18.91 -3.47 4.28
CA MET A 63 17.56 -3.65 3.76
C MET A 63 16.73 -4.63 4.60
N ARG A 64 17.39 -5.47 5.41
CA ARG A 64 16.70 -6.46 6.25
C ARG A 64 16.04 -5.81 7.45
N MET A 65 14.83 -6.28 7.74
CA MET A 65 14.11 -5.86 8.92
C MET A 65 14.78 -6.43 10.17
N LYS A 66 15.07 -5.58 11.15
CA LYS A 66 15.70 -6.02 12.40
C LYS A 66 14.65 -6.67 13.32
N PRO A 67 15.05 -7.69 14.12
CA PRO A 67 14.18 -8.25 15.15
C PRO A 67 13.63 -7.16 16.08
N GLY A 68 12.35 -7.26 16.43
CA GLY A 68 11.68 -6.33 17.34
C GLY A 68 11.14 -5.05 16.70
N MET A 69 11.35 -4.83 15.39
CA MET A 69 10.63 -3.79 14.67
C MET A 69 9.14 -4.13 14.60
N ALA A 70 8.28 -3.16 14.91
CA ALA A 70 6.84 -3.37 14.89
C ALA A 70 6.36 -3.58 13.45
N MET A 71 5.75 -4.74 13.19
CA MET A 71 5.03 -5.00 11.95
C MET A 71 3.73 -4.21 11.99
N GLY A 72 3.49 -3.38 10.98
CA GLY A 72 2.23 -2.64 10.86
C GLY A 72 1.04 -3.60 10.96
N SER A 73 0.27 -3.51 12.05
CA SER A 73 -1.14 -3.93 12.21
C SER A 73 -1.56 -3.76 13.67
N SER A 74 -2.15 -2.60 13.99
CA SER A 74 -2.93 -2.46 15.22
C SER A 74 -4.33 -3.04 14.96
N LEU A 75 -4.52 -4.33 15.29
CA LEU A 75 -5.82 -5.01 15.26
C LEU A 75 -6.75 -4.56 16.41
N LEU A 76 -6.31 -3.66 17.29
CA LEU A 76 -7.10 -3.10 18.39
C LEU A 76 -7.20 -1.57 18.27
N GLY A 77 -8.20 -1.08 17.53
CA GLY A 77 -9.01 0.11 17.82
C GLY A 77 -8.36 1.48 18.06
N LYS A 78 -7.03 1.60 18.05
CA LYS A 78 -6.30 2.86 18.19
C LYS A 78 -5.52 3.03 16.91
N ARG A 79 -5.90 4.05 16.14
CA ARG A 79 -5.06 4.58 15.05
C ARG A 79 -3.66 4.75 15.64
N ALA A 80 -2.77 3.83 15.32
CA ALA A 80 -1.35 4.10 15.39
C ALA A 80 -1.09 5.09 14.25
N GLY A 81 -1.41 6.36 14.47
CA GLY A 81 -0.94 7.49 13.66
C GLY A 81 0.59 7.65 13.77
N GLY A 82 1.33 6.55 13.83
CA GLY A 82 2.78 6.50 13.88
C GLY A 82 3.38 5.60 12.79
N ALA A 83 2.60 4.71 12.17
CA ALA A 83 3.07 3.91 11.02
C ALA A 83 2.75 4.55 9.67
N ALA A 84 1.70 5.40 9.61
CA ALA A 84 1.36 6.17 8.42
C ALA A 84 2.24 7.44 8.24
N ASP A 85 2.95 7.85 9.29
CA ASP A 85 3.76 9.08 9.33
C ASP A 85 5.28 8.84 9.26
N SER A 86 5.72 7.59 9.25
CA SER A 86 7.13 7.27 9.02
C SER A 86 7.43 7.30 7.52
N ASP A 87 8.29 8.23 7.11
CA ASP A 87 8.87 8.30 5.77
C ASP A 87 9.39 6.91 5.33
N PRO A 88 8.81 6.28 4.29
CA PRO A 88 9.17 4.94 3.85
C PRO A 88 10.64 4.78 3.47
N SER A 89 11.32 5.87 3.10
CA SER A 89 12.76 5.84 2.78
C SER A 89 13.66 5.66 4.02
N LYS A 90 13.11 5.84 5.22
CA LYS A 90 13.87 5.80 6.49
C LYS A 90 13.77 4.48 7.24
N ILE A 91 13.06 3.50 6.69
CA ILE A 91 12.91 2.16 7.29
C ILE A 91 13.49 1.09 6.34
N PRO A 92 13.87 -0.09 6.84
CA PRO A 92 14.43 -1.14 5.99
C PRO A 92 13.48 -1.55 4.87
N ALA A 93 14.02 -1.84 3.68
CA ALA A 93 13.23 -2.20 2.49
C ALA A 93 12.33 -3.43 2.73
N GLU A 94 12.78 -4.41 3.51
CA GLU A 94 11.94 -5.54 3.92
C GLU A 94 10.73 -5.09 4.74
N HIS A 95 10.88 -4.09 5.62
CA HIS A 95 9.75 -3.52 6.35
C HIS A 95 8.80 -2.75 5.42
N VAL A 96 9.33 -1.95 4.48
CA VAL A 96 8.52 -1.28 3.44
C VAL A 96 7.69 -2.29 2.65
N PHE A 97 8.30 -3.42 2.26
CA PHE A 97 7.61 -4.50 1.54
C PHE A 97 6.44 -5.06 2.35
N HIS A 98 6.63 -5.31 3.65
CA HIS A 98 5.54 -5.77 4.52
C HIS A 98 4.40 -4.73 4.64
N LEU A 99 4.72 -3.44 4.78
CA LEU A 99 3.72 -2.38 4.80
C LEU A 99 2.96 -2.30 3.47
N MET A 100 3.63 -2.54 2.33
CA MET A 100 3.01 -2.60 1.02
C MET A 100 2.01 -3.76 0.93
N LEU A 101 2.36 -4.95 1.41
CA LEU A 101 1.45 -6.10 1.47
C LEU A 101 0.23 -5.83 2.36
N GLN A 102 0.43 -5.15 3.49
CA GLN A 102 -0.65 -4.73 4.38
C GLN A 102 -1.57 -3.71 3.67
N ASN A 103 -1.01 -2.73 2.96
CA ASN A 103 -1.78 -1.76 2.19
C ASN A 103 -2.63 -2.43 1.10
N CYS A 104 -2.06 -3.40 0.38
CA CYS A 104 -2.79 -4.25 -0.57
C CYS A 104 -3.94 -5.00 0.11
N THR A 105 -3.69 -5.59 1.28
CA THR A 105 -4.69 -6.35 2.06
C THR A 105 -5.84 -5.45 2.51
N ASN A 106 -5.53 -4.28 3.06
CA ASN A 106 -6.54 -3.31 3.52
C ASN A 106 -7.38 -2.77 2.36
N CYS A 107 -6.74 -2.41 1.24
CA CYS A 107 -7.43 -1.94 0.05
C CYS A 107 -8.36 -3.02 -0.53
N HIS A 108 -7.84 -4.24 -0.70
CA HIS A 108 -8.65 -5.34 -1.24
C HIS A 108 -9.79 -5.76 -0.31
N ALA A 109 -9.59 -5.74 1.02
CA ALA A 109 -10.64 -6.07 1.98
C ALA A 109 -11.85 -5.13 1.87
N LYS A 110 -11.61 -3.84 1.57
CA LYS A 110 -12.67 -2.83 1.48
C LYS A 110 -13.23 -2.66 0.07
N PHE A 111 -12.37 -2.67 -0.95
CA PHE A 111 -12.71 -2.16 -2.29
C PHE A 111 -12.70 -3.21 -3.40
N ARG A 112 -12.38 -4.47 -3.12
CA ARG A 112 -12.37 -5.55 -4.12
C ARG A 112 -13.32 -6.68 -3.74
N GLU A 113 -14.18 -7.07 -4.67
CA GLU A 113 -15.02 -8.26 -4.50
C GLU A 113 -14.16 -9.51 -4.35
N LYS A 114 -14.60 -10.42 -3.48
CA LYS A 114 -14.01 -11.76 -3.39
C LYS A 114 -14.59 -12.61 -4.51
N ARG A 115 -13.75 -12.99 -5.46
CA ARG A 115 -14.12 -13.93 -6.53
C ARG A 115 -13.69 -15.33 -6.15
N GLN A 116 -14.56 -16.31 -6.38
CA GLN A 116 -14.29 -17.74 -6.15
C GLN A 116 -13.48 -18.31 -7.31
#